data_AF-A0A9E2Q0E8-F1
#
_entry.id   AF-A0A9E2Q0E8-F1
#
_cell.length_a   1.000
_cell.length_b   1.000
_cell.length_c   1.000
_cell.angle_alpha   90.00
_cell.angle_beta   90.00
_cell.angle_gamma   90.00
#
_symmetry.space_group_name_H-M   'P 1'
#
loop_
_entity.id
_entity.type
_entity.pdbx_description
1 polymer ?
#
loop_
_entity_poly.entity_id
_entity_poly.type
_entity_poly.pdbx_seq_one_letter_code
_entity_poly.pdbx_strand_id
1 'polypeptide(L)'
;MISQNDEISSTEKLLDTIRSNDTSIEDKIPAVSPTTLSTKAVKSFLTKILPSKEPITVGIDIGYNELILVKIKHLPDQKWRLMDFRCVTFNPEISKEAAEFDGFLKTALSEFCGPLKEVNIWCIMSAARVDIKRFLIPKVPKKQIENTVFWKVKKDTHFDEKESIFDYRVQDEVIEKGTSKLSVISYIAPKNEVKEIKDLFSRIDFPLTGISIDPFAIQNLFSAGWIPTSDNTITNLHIGHDWSRIDIYSKGNLVLTRGIKSGVNSMIQSIMDEYNERIKTTSILEMAGEEDESGKGEDHMDMEQARKVLLSLRPDLPPLTEKDLGYQLKKEEIFELIQPAVSRFVRQVERTFEHYISIFDEDSVGKVYNSGGVHFYGQLIDYIGEKLGIEMEISDPLNPDKNPYLGDVTLPELISSRAPYALAVGIALSDNDRTPNFIFTYKDKKRTDTITIISRSIFVTTMLTLSIAFGFFLWALSSGEHKKEEIVRLNQQLEQLGPRVNKDLILQMAAKIENKHQNLKEYSERFQVMAVINEISALTPSNIKLLSLTADFGGVPVGKSERVEKTLSLDGIIIGKHQVHETSLLGYIMRLGDSPIFSTPKVFKGALEPYGEEGDVLRFTIELKLI
;
A
#
# COMPACT_ATOMS: atom_id res chain seq x y z
N MET A 1 12.15 5.89 -70.53
CA MET A 1 11.50 6.70 -69.48
C MET A 1 10.10 6.15 -69.27
N ILE A 2 9.58 5.84 -68.10
CA ILE A 2 10.05 5.83 -66.71
C ILE A 2 9.22 4.74 -66.01
N SER A 3 9.85 4.09 -65.04
CA SER A 3 9.33 3.07 -64.12
C SER A 3 8.14 3.51 -63.26
N GLN A 4 7.33 2.56 -62.78
CA GLN A 4 6.94 2.39 -61.36
C GLN A 4 6.06 1.12 -61.24
N ASN A 5 6.61 0.01 -60.73
CA ASN A 5 6.60 -0.46 -59.32
C ASN A 5 5.30 -1.19 -58.96
N ASP A 6 5.40 -2.53 -58.97
CA ASP A 6 4.45 -3.47 -58.38
C ASP A 6 4.47 -3.34 -56.84
N GLU A 7 3.33 -2.98 -56.26
CA GLU A 7 3.09 -3.09 -54.81
C GLU A 7 2.68 -4.52 -54.46
N ILE A 8 3.62 -5.25 -53.87
CA ILE A 8 3.40 -6.56 -53.29
C ILE A 8 2.73 -6.41 -51.92
N SER A 9 1.62 -7.14 -51.73
CA SER A 9 0.76 -7.15 -50.55
C SER A 9 1.49 -7.54 -49.26
N SER A 10 1.16 -6.85 -48.16
CA SER A 10 1.70 -6.97 -46.79
C SER A 10 1.69 -8.37 -46.16
N THR A 11 1.14 -9.36 -46.85
CA THR A 11 1.05 -10.76 -46.42
C THR A 11 2.31 -11.56 -46.78
N GLU A 12 3.02 -11.23 -47.86
CA GLU A 12 4.26 -11.94 -48.24
C GLU A 12 5.45 -11.58 -47.35
N LYS A 13 5.57 -10.31 -46.91
CA LYS A 13 6.61 -9.90 -45.94
C LYS A 13 6.48 -10.60 -44.58
N LEU A 14 5.26 -10.95 -44.18
CA LEU A 14 4.99 -11.63 -42.91
C LEU A 14 5.39 -13.12 -42.97
N LEU A 15 5.29 -13.75 -44.14
CA LEU A 15 5.67 -15.15 -44.33
C LEU A 15 7.19 -15.36 -44.44
N ASP A 16 7.93 -14.44 -45.04
CA ASP A 16 9.41 -14.52 -45.11
C ASP A 16 10.09 -14.24 -43.76
N THR A 17 9.44 -13.45 -42.90
CA THR A 17 9.93 -13.20 -41.53
C THR A 17 9.74 -14.40 -40.61
N ILE A 18 8.77 -15.29 -40.92
CA ILE A 18 8.52 -16.51 -40.15
C ILE A 18 9.44 -17.67 -40.60
N ARG A 19 9.85 -17.69 -41.87
CA ARG A 19 10.74 -18.75 -42.41
C ARG A 19 12.22 -18.59 -42.09
N SER A 20 12.66 -17.44 -41.58
CA SER A 20 14.09 -17.10 -41.44
C SER A 20 14.70 -17.35 -40.05
N ASN A 21 13.95 -17.86 -39.06
CA ASN A 21 14.47 -18.02 -37.69
C ASN A 21 14.50 -19.45 -37.12
N ASP A 22 14.29 -20.48 -37.94
CA ASP A 22 14.56 -21.87 -37.55
C ASP A 22 15.86 -22.36 -38.21
N THR A 23 16.99 -22.15 -37.54
CA THR A 23 18.14 -23.06 -37.64
C THR A 23 18.80 -23.26 -36.27
N SER A 24 18.73 -24.50 -35.83
CA SER A 24 19.37 -25.11 -34.67
C SER A 24 20.91 -25.04 -34.70
N ILE A 25 21.52 -24.68 -33.58
CA ILE A 25 22.88 -25.13 -33.22
C ILE A 25 22.85 -25.57 -31.75
N GLU A 26 22.97 -26.88 -31.54
CA GLU A 26 23.40 -27.48 -30.28
C GLU A 26 24.91 -27.23 -30.09
N ASP A 27 25.33 -26.73 -28.92
CA ASP A 27 26.51 -27.27 -28.23
C ASP A 27 26.61 -26.86 -26.75
N LYS A 28 27.15 -27.79 -25.96
CA LYS A 28 27.15 -27.93 -24.49
C LYS A 28 28.02 -26.90 -23.73
N ILE A 29 27.47 -26.24 -22.69
CA ILE A 29 28.20 -25.65 -21.53
C ILE A 29 27.29 -25.69 -20.28
N PRO A 30 27.78 -25.98 -19.04
CA PRO A 30 26.98 -26.59 -17.97
C PRO A 30 26.02 -25.63 -17.24
N ALA A 31 24.93 -26.22 -16.75
CA ALA A 31 23.85 -25.56 -16.02
C ALA A 31 24.33 -24.96 -14.69
N VAL A 32 24.32 -23.63 -14.60
CA VAL A 32 24.21 -22.89 -13.33
C VAL A 32 22.78 -22.37 -13.25
N SER A 33 22.02 -22.89 -12.30
CA SER A 33 20.65 -22.46 -12.03
C SER A 33 20.63 -21.02 -11.50
N PRO A 34 19.86 -20.08 -12.09
CA PRO A 34 19.49 -18.87 -11.39
C PRO A 34 18.33 -19.24 -10.46
N THR A 35 18.64 -19.35 -9.16
CA THR A 35 17.64 -19.43 -8.09
C THR A 35 16.76 -18.19 -8.16
N THR A 36 15.59 -18.32 -8.79
CA THR A 36 14.54 -17.32 -8.73
C THR A 36 13.98 -17.35 -7.31
N LEU A 37 14.45 -16.43 -6.48
CA LEU A 37 13.86 -16.15 -5.17
C LEU A 37 12.40 -15.78 -5.37
N SER A 38 11.55 -16.75 -5.04
CA SER A 38 10.09 -16.68 -5.06
C SER A 38 9.59 -15.45 -4.29
N THR A 39 9.06 -14.49 -5.03
CA THR A 39 8.33 -13.32 -4.53
C THR A 39 7.03 -13.68 -3.78
N LYS A 40 6.68 -14.98 -3.64
CA LYS A 40 5.61 -15.44 -2.76
C LYS A 40 6.02 -15.49 -1.28
N ALA A 41 7.29 -15.68 -0.96
CA ALA A 41 7.73 -15.80 0.44
C ALA A 41 7.63 -14.47 1.22
N VAL A 42 7.83 -13.34 0.54
CA VAL A 42 7.81 -12.01 1.18
C VAL A 42 6.39 -11.56 1.55
N LYS A 43 5.36 -12.00 0.80
CA LYS A 43 3.94 -11.73 1.16
C LYS A 43 3.49 -12.45 2.43
N SER A 44 4.10 -13.59 2.76
CA SER A 44 3.73 -14.41 3.93
C SER A 44 4.34 -13.91 5.24
N PHE A 45 5.42 -13.14 5.20
CA PHE A 45 6.14 -12.73 6.43
C PHE A 45 5.55 -11.48 7.08
N LEU A 46 5.03 -10.53 6.29
CA LEU A 46 4.47 -9.27 6.81
C LEU A 46 3.04 -9.39 7.38
N THR A 47 2.30 -10.44 7.02
CA THR A 47 0.93 -10.68 7.53
C THR A 47 0.89 -11.43 8.87
N LYS A 48 2.03 -11.94 9.36
CA LYS A 48 2.11 -12.75 10.60
C LYS A 48 2.40 -11.94 11.88
N ILE A 49 2.58 -10.63 11.81
CA ILE A 49 3.05 -9.81 12.95
C ILE A 49 1.91 -9.14 13.74
N LEU A 50 0.67 -9.17 13.24
CA LEU A 50 -0.51 -8.79 14.02
C LEU A 50 -1.41 -10.01 14.25
N PRO A 51 -1.88 -10.29 15.48
CA PRO A 51 -2.97 -11.22 15.69
C PRO A 51 -4.23 -10.62 15.06
N SER A 52 -4.52 -10.98 13.81
CA SER A 52 -5.81 -10.70 13.21
C SER A 52 -6.84 -11.50 14.00
N LYS A 53 -7.69 -10.82 14.77
CA LYS A 53 -8.87 -11.46 15.33
C LYS A 53 -9.69 -12.04 14.17
N GLU A 54 -10.14 -13.27 14.35
CA GLU A 54 -11.05 -13.97 13.45
C GLU A 54 -12.35 -13.15 13.30
N PRO A 55 -12.69 -12.67 12.09
CA PRO A 55 -13.86 -11.80 11.92
C PRO A 55 -15.14 -12.58 12.24
N ILE A 56 -16.07 -11.90 12.90
CA ILE A 56 -17.41 -12.42 13.19
C ILE A 56 -18.36 -11.76 12.20
N THR A 57 -19.21 -12.57 11.58
CA THR A 57 -20.25 -12.08 10.67
C THR A 57 -21.61 -12.47 11.22
N VAL A 58 -22.51 -11.48 11.27
CA VAL A 58 -23.92 -11.66 11.59
C VAL A 58 -24.73 -11.55 10.31
N GLY A 59 -25.42 -12.63 9.97
CA GLY A 59 -26.38 -12.68 8.89
C GLY A 59 -27.78 -12.39 9.41
N ILE A 60 -28.51 -11.55 8.67
CA ILE A 60 -29.85 -11.09 9.02
C ILE A 60 -30.78 -11.37 7.85
N ASP A 61 -31.88 -12.05 8.16
CA ASP A 61 -33.04 -12.17 7.28
C ASP A 61 -34.25 -11.53 7.98
N ILE A 62 -34.88 -10.56 7.30
CA ILE A 62 -36.08 -9.87 7.78
C ILE A 62 -37.25 -10.42 6.95
N GLY A 63 -37.87 -11.48 7.47
CA GLY A 63 -39.00 -12.16 6.86
C GLY A 63 -40.29 -11.34 6.94
N TYR A 64 -41.43 -12.02 6.77
CA TYR A 64 -42.75 -11.39 6.83
C TYR A 64 -43.13 -10.95 8.25
N ASN A 65 -42.98 -11.85 9.23
CA ASN A 65 -43.34 -11.64 10.64
C ASN A 65 -42.23 -12.11 11.61
N GLU A 66 -41.05 -12.44 11.09
CA GLU A 66 -39.93 -12.95 11.87
C GLU A 66 -38.59 -12.35 11.43
N LEU A 67 -37.75 -12.06 12.41
CA LEU A 67 -36.37 -11.62 12.26
C LEU A 67 -35.47 -12.80 12.60
N ILE A 68 -34.71 -13.27 11.62
CA ILE A 68 -33.77 -14.39 11.78
C ILE A 68 -32.35 -13.83 11.80
N LEU A 69 -31.64 -14.15 12.87
CA LEU A 69 -30.27 -13.72 13.14
C LEU A 69 -29.37 -14.94 13.26
N VAL A 70 -28.23 -14.94 12.59
CA VAL A 70 -27.23 -15.99 12.68
C VAL A 70 -25.85 -15.38 12.83
N LYS A 71 -25.04 -15.90 13.75
CA LYS A 71 -23.68 -15.42 14.03
C LYS A 71 -22.67 -16.51 13.71
N ILE A 72 -21.74 -16.21 12.82
CA ILE A 72 -20.70 -17.12 12.38
C ILE A 72 -19.32 -16.49 12.59
N LYS A 73 -18.39 -17.28 13.08
CA LYS A 73 -16.97 -16.93 13.19
C LYS A 73 -16.19 -17.51 12.02
N HIS A 74 -15.38 -16.69 11.38
CA HIS A 74 -14.48 -17.12 10.31
C HIS A 74 -13.16 -17.61 10.91
N LEU A 75 -12.87 -18.90 10.77
CA LEU A 75 -11.61 -19.49 11.21
C LEU A 75 -10.55 -19.42 10.10
N PRO A 76 -9.25 -19.58 10.43
CA PRO A 76 -8.21 -19.82 9.43
C PRO A 76 -8.56 -21.01 8.50
N ASP A 77 -8.01 -21.01 7.29
CA ASP A 77 -8.22 -22.04 6.25
C ASP A 77 -9.66 -22.15 5.69
N GLN A 78 -10.40 -21.03 5.65
CA GLN A 78 -11.79 -20.98 5.15
C GLN A 78 -12.76 -21.89 5.91
N LYS A 79 -12.43 -22.23 7.15
CA LYS A 79 -13.33 -22.94 8.04
C LYS A 79 -14.25 -21.97 8.75
N TRP A 80 -15.38 -22.48 9.19
CA TRP A 80 -16.43 -21.70 9.81
C TRP A 80 -16.82 -22.30 11.14
N ARG A 81 -17.39 -21.47 12.02
CA ARG A 81 -18.01 -21.95 13.25
C ARG A 81 -19.28 -21.18 13.52
N LEU A 82 -20.41 -21.88 13.60
CA LEU A 82 -21.66 -21.33 14.11
C LEU A 82 -21.47 -20.96 15.59
N MET A 83 -21.77 -19.72 15.95
CA MET A 83 -21.63 -19.22 17.31
C MET A 83 -22.97 -19.06 18.01
N ASP A 84 -23.98 -18.58 17.29
CA ASP A 84 -25.30 -18.28 17.84
C ASP A 84 -26.32 -18.15 16.71
N PHE A 85 -27.60 -18.35 17.02
CA PHE A 85 -28.71 -18.07 16.10
C PHE A 85 -29.97 -17.75 16.92
N ARG A 86 -30.84 -16.91 16.36
CA ARG A 86 -32.06 -16.45 17.03
C ARG A 86 -33.15 -16.17 16.01
N CYS A 87 -34.38 -16.57 16.32
CA CYS A 87 -35.58 -16.10 15.62
C CYS A 87 -36.39 -15.23 16.58
N VAL A 88 -36.82 -14.06 16.13
CA VAL A 88 -37.63 -13.12 16.92
C VAL A 88 -38.85 -12.73 16.10
N THR A 89 -40.05 -12.99 16.62
CA THR A 89 -41.32 -12.62 15.95
C THR A 89 -41.64 -11.14 16.14
N PHE A 90 -42.22 -10.50 15.13
CA PHE A 90 -42.73 -9.13 15.18
C PHE A 90 -44.08 -9.01 14.48
N ASN A 91 -44.83 -7.93 14.77
CA ASN A 91 -46.12 -7.68 14.10
C ASN A 91 -45.88 -7.19 12.66
N PRO A 92 -46.31 -7.93 11.62
CA PRO A 92 -46.13 -7.52 10.22
C PRO A 92 -46.90 -6.24 9.84
N GLU A 93 -47.87 -5.80 10.63
CA GLU A 93 -48.61 -4.55 10.40
C GLU A 93 -47.78 -3.30 10.69
N ILE A 94 -46.70 -3.43 11.46
CA ILE A 94 -45.79 -2.32 11.76
C ILE A 94 -44.94 -2.04 10.51
N SER A 95 -45.05 -0.83 9.97
CA SER A 95 -44.21 -0.38 8.87
C SER A 95 -42.72 -0.40 9.27
N LYS A 96 -41.85 -0.82 8.33
CA LYS A 96 -40.40 -0.87 8.53
C LYS A 96 -39.76 0.52 8.68
N GLU A 97 -40.52 1.58 8.40
CA GLU A 97 -40.14 2.97 8.57
C GLU A 97 -40.62 3.55 9.92
N ALA A 98 -41.43 2.80 10.67
CA ALA A 98 -41.94 3.24 11.97
C ALA A 98 -40.86 3.19 13.04
N ALA A 99 -40.86 4.17 13.95
CA ALA A 99 -39.93 4.22 15.09
C ALA A 99 -40.06 3.00 16.02
N GLU A 100 -41.25 2.39 16.08
CA GLU A 100 -41.49 1.15 16.81
C GLU A 100 -40.66 -0.01 16.24
N PHE A 101 -40.59 -0.14 14.91
CA PHE A 101 -39.77 -1.15 14.25
C PHE A 101 -38.28 -0.91 14.45
N ASP A 102 -37.83 0.35 14.38
CA ASP A 102 -36.45 0.73 14.69
C ASP A 102 -36.07 0.32 16.13
N GLY A 103 -36.96 0.55 17.11
CA GLY A 103 -36.77 0.15 18.51
C GLY A 103 -36.69 -1.37 18.70
N PHE A 104 -37.57 -2.12 18.04
CA PHE A 104 -37.54 -3.58 18.00
C PHE A 104 -36.21 -4.11 17.45
N LEU A 105 -35.81 -3.65 16.26
CA LEU A 105 -34.60 -4.11 15.59
C LEU A 105 -33.34 -3.76 16.39
N LYS A 106 -33.27 -2.55 16.94
CA LYS A 106 -32.15 -2.12 17.80
C LYS A 106 -32.00 -3.01 19.03
N THR A 107 -33.11 -3.37 19.67
CA THR A 107 -33.11 -4.24 20.86
C THR A 107 -32.62 -5.64 20.50
N ALA A 108 -33.22 -6.25 19.47
CA ALA A 108 -32.84 -7.59 19.02
C ALA A 108 -31.35 -7.68 18.63
N LEU A 109 -30.84 -6.69 17.90
CA LEU A 109 -29.43 -6.67 17.47
C LEU A 109 -28.47 -6.36 18.63
N SER A 110 -28.84 -5.49 19.57
CA SER A 110 -27.99 -5.19 20.73
C SER A 110 -27.80 -6.40 21.62
N GLU A 111 -28.87 -7.15 21.86
CA GLU A 111 -28.82 -8.41 22.61
C GLU A 111 -28.06 -9.51 21.87
N PHE A 112 -28.23 -9.60 20.55
CA PHE A 112 -27.63 -10.67 19.76
C PHE A 112 -26.15 -10.41 19.44
N CYS A 113 -25.79 -9.21 18.97
CA CYS A 113 -24.42 -8.91 18.52
C CYS A 113 -23.44 -8.71 19.69
N GLY A 114 -23.90 -8.26 20.86
CA GLY A 114 -23.02 -7.85 21.95
C GLY A 114 -22.19 -6.59 21.57
N PRO A 115 -20.96 -6.42 22.12
CA PRO A 115 -20.14 -5.25 21.84
C PRO A 115 -19.81 -5.09 20.34
N LEU A 116 -20.34 -4.03 19.74
CA LEU A 116 -20.37 -3.72 18.29
C LEU A 116 -19.01 -3.60 17.56
N LYS A 117 -17.87 -3.53 18.25
CA LYS A 117 -16.63 -3.01 17.64
C LYS A 117 -15.99 -3.90 16.57
N GLU A 118 -16.43 -5.14 16.38
CA GLU A 118 -15.74 -6.12 15.52
C GLU A 118 -16.70 -7.08 14.77
N VAL A 119 -17.95 -6.70 14.54
CA VAL A 119 -18.95 -7.55 13.87
C VAL A 119 -19.28 -7.02 12.47
N ASN A 120 -19.12 -7.87 11.46
CA ASN A 120 -19.62 -7.58 10.11
C ASN A 120 -21.10 -7.94 10.05
N ILE A 121 -21.95 -7.05 9.55
CA ILE A 121 -23.39 -7.29 9.47
C ILE A 121 -23.80 -7.35 8.01
N TRP A 122 -24.42 -8.47 7.63
CA TRP A 122 -24.97 -8.65 6.29
C TRP A 122 -26.47 -8.89 6.37
N CYS A 123 -27.22 -8.18 5.52
CA CYS A 123 -28.66 -8.30 5.44
C CYS A 123 -29.09 -8.82 4.07
N ILE A 124 -30.12 -9.65 4.06
CA ILE A 124 -30.82 -10.03 2.85
C ILE A 124 -31.83 -8.93 2.50
N MET A 125 -31.94 -8.62 1.21
CA MET A 125 -33.00 -7.82 0.62
C MET A 125 -33.86 -8.67 -0.31
N SER A 126 -35.08 -8.21 -0.59
CA SER A 126 -35.95 -8.88 -1.55
C SER A 126 -35.32 -8.92 -2.94
N ALA A 127 -35.31 -10.10 -3.55
CA ALA A 127 -34.86 -10.29 -4.92
C ALA A 127 -35.94 -9.95 -5.98
N ALA A 128 -37.15 -9.54 -5.56
CA ALA A 128 -38.31 -9.43 -6.45
C ALA A 128 -38.15 -8.43 -7.60
N ARG A 129 -37.39 -7.35 -7.38
CA ARG A 129 -37.10 -6.33 -8.40
C ARG A 129 -35.64 -6.31 -8.84
N VAL A 130 -34.89 -7.36 -8.55
CA VAL A 130 -33.50 -7.52 -8.97
C VAL A 130 -33.44 -8.35 -10.25
N ASP A 131 -32.91 -7.77 -11.34
CA ASP A 131 -32.69 -8.48 -12.59
C ASP A 131 -31.31 -9.13 -12.57
N ILE A 132 -31.24 -10.43 -12.84
CA ILE A 132 -30.03 -11.24 -12.79
C ILE A 132 -29.94 -12.02 -14.09
N LYS A 133 -28.85 -11.81 -14.83
CA LYS A 133 -28.65 -12.44 -16.14
C LYS A 133 -27.25 -13.01 -16.26
N ARG A 134 -27.18 -14.26 -16.67
CA ARG A 134 -25.94 -14.92 -17.08
C ARG A 134 -25.80 -14.84 -18.60
N PHE A 135 -24.61 -14.48 -19.07
CA PHE A 135 -24.28 -14.45 -20.50
C PHE A 135 -22.79 -14.68 -20.73
N LEU A 136 -22.42 -14.89 -22.00
CA LEU A 136 -21.05 -15.08 -22.42
C LEU A 136 -20.52 -13.82 -23.13
N ILE A 137 -19.27 -13.46 -22.84
CA ILE A 137 -18.54 -12.40 -23.55
C ILE A 137 -17.25 -12.97 -24.16
N PRO A 138 -16.71 -12.38 -25.25
CA PRO A 138 -15.41 -12.78 -25.76
C PRO A 138 -14.31 -12.56 -24.70
N LYS A 139 -13.24 -13.34 -24.77
CA LYS A 139 -12.07 -13.16 -23.90
C LYS A 139 -11.36 -11.86 -24.24
N VAL A 140 -11.46 -10.88 -23.35
CA VAL A 140 -10.87 -9.54 -23.48
C VAL A 140 -9.92 -9.25 -22.31
N PRO A 141 -8.96 -8.32 -22.46
CA PRO A 141 -8.10 -7.89 -21.35
C PRO A 141 -8.92 -7.43 -20.14
N LYS A 142 -8.45 -7.68 -18.91
CA LYS A 142 -9.16 -7.36 -17.66
C LYS A 142 -9.70 -5.93 -17.59
N LYS A 143 -8.99 -4.96 -18.16
CA LYS A 143 -9.41 -3.53 -18.19
C LYS A 143 -10.62 -3.26 -19.09
N GLN A 144 -10.90 -4.13 -20.05
CA GLN A 144 -12.00 -3.99 -21.03
C GLN A 144 -13.26 -4.75 -20.62
N ILE A 145 -13.15 -5.75 -19.72
CA ILE A 145 -14.28 -6.58 -19.26
C ILE A 145 -15.46 -5.71 -18.82
N GLU A 146 -15.22 -4.73 -17.94
CA GLU A 146 -16.24 -3.80 -17.42
C GLU A 146 -17.08 -3.17 -18.55
N ASN A 147 -16.40 -2.59 -19.55
CA ASN A 147 -17.05 -1.93 -20.68
C ASN A 147 -17.82 -2.94 -21.55
N THR A 148 -17.21 -4.11 -21.83
CA THR A 148 -17.84 -5.17 -22.63
C THR A 148 -19.12 -5.69 -21.96
N VAL A 149 -19.07 -5.96 -20.65
CA VAL A 149 -20.24 -6.41 -19.87
C VAL A 149 -21.31 -5.33 -19.87
N PHE A 150 -20.94 -4.08 -19.58
CA PHE A 150 -21.89 -2.98 -19.50
C PHE A 150 -22.67 -2.78 -20.81
N TRP A 151 -22.00 -2.70 -21.95
CA TRP A 151 -22.67 -2.53 -23.25
C TRP A 151 -23.52 -3.74 -23.65
N LYS A 152 -23.08 -4.95 -23.30
CA LYS A 152 -23.85 -6.17 -23.55
C LYS A 152 -25.17 -6.15 -22.78
N VAL A 153 -25.13 -5.79 -21.48
CA VAL A 153 -26.33 -5.68 -20.65
C VAL A 153 -27.22 -4.53 -21.08
N LYS A 154 -26.65 -3.35 -21.39
CA LYS A 154 -27.41 -2.17 -21.85
C LYS A 154 -28.19 -2.44 -23.14
N LYS A 155 -27.68 -3.31 -24.01
CA LYS A 155 -28.36 -3.73 -25.24
C LYS A 155 -29.57 -4.64 -24.95
N ASP A 156 -29.40 -5.56 -24.00
CA ASP A 156 -30.39 -6.62 -23.72
C ASP A 156 -31.39 -6.22 -22.62
N THR A 157 -31.08 -5.20 -21.80
CA THR A 157 -31.87 -4.75 -20.65
C THR A 157 -31.89 -3.22 -20.58
N HIS A 158 -33.08 -2.62 -20.58
CA HIS A 158 -33.23 -1.18 -20.33
C HIS A 158 -33.25 -0.91 -18.83
N PHE A 159 -32.26 -0.15 -18.35
CA PHE A 159 -32.22 0.33 -16.97
C PHE A 159 -31.62 1.74 -16.88
N ASP A 160 -32.09 2.52 -15.92
CA ASP A 160 -31.55 3.83 -15.57
C ASP A 160 -30.41 3.67 -14.56
N GLU A 161 -29.22 4.15 -14.90
CA GLU A 161 -28.04 4.13 -14.04
C GLU A 161 -28.13 5.08 -12.85
N LYS A 162 -29.03 6.07 -12.91
CA LYS A 162 -29.32 6.97 -11.78
C LYS A 162 -30.16 6.27 -10.73
N GLU A 163 -31.12 5.46 -11.14
CA GLU A 163 -32.06 4.76 -10.26
C GLU A 163 -31.65 3.33 -9.91
N SER A 164 -30.69 2.75 -10.65
CA SER A 164 -30.30 1.34 -10.50
C SER A 164 -28.81 1.19 -10.17
N ILE A 165 -28.50 0.24 -9.30
CA ILE A 165 -27.16 -0.31 -9.10
C ILE A 165 -26.95 -1.36 -10.16
N PHE A 166 -25.83 -1.26 -10.88
CA PHE A 166 -25.37 -2.27 -11.83
C PHE A 166 -24.04 -2.81 -11.34
N ASP A 167 -23.93 -4.13 -11.26
CA ASP A 167 -22.68 -4.81 -10.92
C ASP A 167 -22.64 -6.20 -11.57
N TYR A 168 -21.46 -6.82 -11.61
CA TYR A 168 -21.22 -8.04 -12.35
C TYR A 168 -20.09 -8.88 -11.77
N ARG A 169 -20.11 -10.18 -12.08
CA ARG A 169 -19.01 -11.09 -11.77
C ARG A 169 -18.70 -12.04 -12.90
N VAL A 170 -17.41 -12.21 -13.15
CA VAL A 170 -16.89 -13.25 -14.03
C VAL A 170 -16.87 -14.56 -13.25
N GLN A 171 -17.51 -15.60 -13.79
CA GLN A 171 -17.58 -16.94 -13.20
C GLN A 171 -16.44 -17.80 -13.76
N ASP A 172 -16.62 -18.36 -14.96
CA ASP A 172 -15.70 -19.33 -15.55
C ASP A 172 -15.31 -18.98 -16.99
N GLU A 173 -14.22 -19.59 -17.49
CA GLU A 173 -13.94 -19.63 -18.93
C GLU A 173 -14.65 -20.83 -19.55
N VAL A 174 -15.47 -20.60 -20.58
CA VAL A 174 -16.24 -21.62 -21.29
C VAL A 174 -15.74 -21.69 -22.73
N ILE A 175 -15.52 -22.91 -23.23
CA ILE A 175 -15.18 -23.13 -24.64
C ILE A 175 -16.49 -23.38 -25.39
N GLU A 176 -16.89 -22.44 -26.23
CA GLU A 176 -18.07 -22.57 -27.07
C GLU A 176 -17.64 -22.58 -28.54
N LYS A 177 -17.94 -23.68 -29.25
CA LYS A 177 -17.60 -23.85 -30.68
C LYS A 177 -16.11 -23.56 -30.98
N GLY A 178 -15.22 -24.05 -30.13
CA GLY A 178 -13.76 -23.89 -30.25
C GLY A 178 -13.21 -22.51 -29.85
N THR A 179 -14.05 -21.57 -29.41
CA THR A 179 -13.63 -20.24 -28.95
C THR A 179 -13.78 -20.11 -27.43
N SER A 180 -12.71 -19.69 -26.76
CA SER A 180 -12.75 -19.36 -25.33
C SER A 180 -13.53 -18.07 -25.08
N LYS A 181 -14.58 -18.16 -24.27
CA LYS A 181 -15.42 -17.05 -23.81
C LYS A 181 -15.40 -16.98 -22.28
N LEU A 182 -15.74 -15.82 -21.74
CA LEU A 182 -15.92 -15.62 -20.31
C LEU A 182 -17.41 -15.68 -19.98
N SER A 183 -17.77 -16.51 -19.01
CA SER A 183 -19.09 -16.51 -18.41
C SER A 183 -19.19 -15.41 -17.37
N VAL A 184 -20.23 -14.59 -17.49
CA VAL A 184 -20.47 -13.44 -16.62
C VAL A 184 -21.92 -13.48 -16.13
N ILE A 185 -22.10 -13.21 -14.84
CA ILE A 185 -23.41 -12.90 -14.26
C ILE A 185 -23.47 -11.41 -13.95
N SER A 186 -24.49 -10.73 -14.45
CA SER A 186 -24.79 -9.34 -14.11
C SER A 186 -26.01 -9.26 -13.22
N TYR A 187 -26.04 -8.25 -12.36
CA TYR A 187 -27.17 -7.98 -11.48
C TYR A 187 -27.49 -6.49 -11.46
N ILE A 188 -28.78 -6.18 -11.58
CA ILE A 188 -29.32 -4.82 -11.56
C ILE A 188 -30.35 -4.74 -10.42
N ALA A 189 -30.10 -3.88 -9.46
CA ALA A 189 -30.97 -3.69 -8.29
C ALA A 189 -31.44 -2.22 -8.17
N PRO A 190 -32.68 -1.95 -7.75
CA PRO A 190 -33.14 -0.57 -7.51
C PRO A 190 -32.37 0.08 -6.35
N LYS A 191 -31.82 1.28 -6.57
CA LYS A 191 -31.08 2.02 -5.53
C LYS A 191 -31.95 2.33 -4.32
N ASN A 192 -33.23 2.60 -4.53
CA ASN A 192 -34.14 2.98 -3.46
C ASN A 192 -34.28 1.85 -2.43
N GLU A 193 -34.46 0.59 -2.85
CA GLU A 193 -34.57 -0.55 -1.92
C GLU A 193 -33.27 -0.78 -1.13
N VAL A 194 -32.13 -0.71 -1.82
CA VAL A 194 -30.83 -0.85 -1.17
C VAL A 194 -30.61 0.27 -0.14
N LYS A 195 -31.04 1.49 -0.50
CA LYS A 195 -30.97 2.66 0.38
C LYS A 195 -31.90 2.53 1.58
N GLU A 196 -33.15 2.09 1.40
CA GLU A 196 -34.12 1.89 2.49
C GLU A 196 -33.56 0.96 3.57
N ILE A 197 -33.00 -0.19 3.17
CA ILE A 197 -32.38 -1.15 4.08
C ILE A 197 -31.13 -0.55 4.72
N LYS A 198 -30.26 0.10 3.93
CA LYS A 198 -29.05 0.75 4.47
C LYS A 198 -29.38 1.82 5.51
N ASP A 199 -30.40 2.63 5.25
CA ASP A 199 -30.84 3.73 6.11
C ASP A 199 -31.48 3.17 7.38
N LEU A 200 -32.31 2.11 7.30
CA LEU A 200 -32.88 1.40 8.46
C LEU A 200 -31.80 1.01 9.47
N PHE A 201 -30.75 0.35 9.00
CA PHE A 201 -29.65 -0.10 9.85
C PHE A 201 -28.76 1.06 10.35
N SER A 202 -28.64 2.13 9.55
CA SER A 202 -27.89 3.32 9.96
C SER A 202 -28.60 4.11 11.06
N ARG A 203 -29.94 4.20 11.04
CA ARG A 203 -30.73 4.90 12.07
C ARG A 203 -30.60 4.29 13.46
N ILE A 204 -30.37 2.98 13.55
CA ILE A 204 -30.28 2.25 14.82
C ILE A 204 -28.84 2.04 15.31
N ASP A 205 -27.84 2.61 14.63
CA ASP A 205 -26.40 2.47 14.91
C ASP A 205 -25.80 1.07 14.64
N PHE A 206 -26.39 0.31 13.71
CA PHE A 206 -25.89 -1.01 13.27
C PHE A 206 -25.54 -0.98 11.77
N PRO A 207 -24.53 -0.23 11.32
CA PRO A 207 -24.24 -0.08 9.89
C PRO A 207 -23.92 -1.41 9.22
N LEU A 208 -24.52 -1.65 8.06
CA LEU A 208 -24.31 -2.86 7.28
C LEU A 208 -22.94 -2.88 6.61
N THR A 209 -22.28 -4.03 6.66
CA THR A 209 -21.11 -4.38 5.86
C THR A 209 -21.51 -4.80 4.45
N GLY A 210 -22.67 -5.46 4.30
CA GLY A 210 -23.18 -5.81 2.99
C GLY A 210 -24.68 -6.04 2.92
N ILE A 211 -25.22 -5.87 1.71
CA ILE A 211 -26.59 -6.21 1.36
C ILE A 211 -26.52 -7.17 0.18
N SER A 212 -27.18 -8.32 0.28
CA SER A 212 -27.32 -9.27 -0.82
C SER A 212 -28.74 -9.82 -0.89
N ILE A 213 -28.98 -10.81 -1.73
CA ILE A 213 -30.29 -11.42 -1.96
C ILE A 213 -30.24 -12.93 -1.72
N ASP A 214 -31.41 -13.54 -1.56
CA ASP A 214 -31.63 -14.94 -1.23
C ASP A 214 -30.84 -15.91 -2.12
N PRO A 215 -30.81 -15.75 -3.47
CA PRO A 215 -30.04 -16.66 -4.32
C PRO A 215 -28.54 -16.66 -4.00
N PHE A 216 -27.98 -15.52 -3.63
CA PHE A 216 -26.57 -15.46 -3.26
C PHE A 216 -26.31 -15.95 -1.83
N ALA A 217 -27.28 -15.82 -0.92
CA ALA A 217 -27.20 -16.46 0.39
C ALA A 217 -27.17 -17.99 0.25
N ILE A 218 -28.04 -18.56 -0.57
CA ILE A 218 -28.02 -20.01 -0.87
C ILE A 218 -26.73 -20.40 -1.60
N GLN A 219 -26.25 -19.59 -2.55
CA GLN A 219 -24.96 -19.81 -3.20
C GLN A 219 -23.82 -19.94 -2.19
N ASN A 220 -23.82 -19.11 -1.14
CA ASN A 220 -22.79 -19.15 -0.10
C ASN A 220 -22.82 -20.46 0.69
N LEU A 221 -24.00 -21.06 0.94
CA LEU A 221 -24.11 -22.37 1.60
C LEU A 221 -23.38 -23.45 0.81
N PHE A 222 -23.58 -23.48 -0.51
CA PHE A 222 -22.92 -24.43 -1.40
C PHE A 222 -21.43 -24.13 -1.55
N SER A 223 -21.07 -22.86 -1.78
CA SER A 223 -19.68 -22.43 -2.00
C SER A 223 -18.79 -22.62 -0.77
N ALA A 224 -19.36 -22.49 0.44
CA ALA A 224 -18.65 -22.73 1.70
C ALA A 224 -18.59 -24.22 2.07
N GLY A 225 -19.24 -25.11 1.30
CA GLY A 225 -19.40 -26.52 1.66
C GLY A 225 -20.22 -26.72 2.93
N TRP A 226 -21.08 -25.76 3.29
CA TRP A 226 -21.96 -25.84 4.45
C TRP A 226 -23.11 -26.82 4.22
N ILE A 227 -23.59 -26.88 2.97
CA ILE A 227 -24.46 -27.93 2.46
C ILE A 227 -23.69 -28.65 1.34
N PRO A 228 -23.59 -29.99 1.37
CA PRO A 228 -22.83 -30.74 0.40
C PRO A 228 -23.43 -30.64 -1.01
N THR A 229 -22.55 -30.51 -2.00
CA THR A 229 -22.89 -30.53 -3.42
C THR A 229 -22.45 -31.87 -4.01
N SER A 230 -23.35 -32.87 -4.04
CA SER A 230 -23.11 -34.18 -4.66
C SER A 230 -23.20 -34.14 -6.19
N ASP A 231 -23.94 -33.18 -6.72
CA ASP A 231 -24.36 -33.12 -8.11
C ASP A 231 -23.74 -31.94 -8.86
N ASN A 232 -23.60 -32.08 -10.17
CA ASN A 232 -23.07 -31.02 -11.03
C ASN A 232 -23.98 -29.78 -11.06
N THR A 233 -25.30 -30.00 -10.91
CA THR A 233 -26.33 -28.97 -10.93
C THR A 233 -27.29 -29.17 -9.77
N ILE A 234 -27.57 -28.10 -9.03
CA ILE A 234 -28.45 -28.10 -7.86
C ILE A 234 -29.51 -27.04 -8.06
N THR A 235 -30.76 -27.36 -7.76
CA THR A 235 -31.85 -26.37 -7.72
C THR A 235 -32.20 -26.04 -6.28
N ASN A 236 -32.41 -24.78 -5.96
CA ASN A 236 -33.10 -24.35 -4.76
C ASN A 236 -34.49 -23.80 -5.13
N LEU A 237 -35.52 -24.38 -4.54
CA LEU A 237 -36.88 -23.88 -4.56
C LEU A 237 -37.13 -23.11 -3.27
N HIS A 238 -37.05 -21.79 -3.34
CA HIS A 238 -37.43 -20.93 -2.22
C HIS A 238 -38.95 -20.67 -2.28
N ILE A 239 -39.71 -21.14 -1.30
CA ILE A 239 -41.16 -20.90 -1.20
C ILE A 239 -41.41 -19.84 -0.13
N GLY A 240 -41.54 -18.57 -0.54
CA GLY A 240 -41.82 -17.45 0.36
C GLY A 240 -43.32 -17.24 0.60
N HIS A 241 -43.67 -16.20 1.35
CA HIS A 241 -45.06 -15.88 1.68
C HIS A 241 -45.88 -15.54 0.42
N ASP A 242 -45.51 -14.50 -0.33
CA ASP A 242 -46.25 -14.04 -1.52
C ASP A 242 -45.60 -14.42 -2.86
N TRP A 243 -44.32 -14.79 -2.82
CA TRP A 243 -43.54 -15.13 -3.99
C TRP A 243 -42.67 -16.34 -3.69
N SER A 244 -42.36 -17.09 -4.74
CA SER A 244 -41.40 -18.19 -4.71
C SER A 244 -40.33 -17.95 -5.75
N ARG A 245 -39.22 -18.66 -5.65
CA ARG A 245 -38.12 -18.56 -6.58
C ARG A 245 -37.49 -19.90 -6.87
N ILE A 246 -37.13 -20.06 -8.13
CA ILE A 246 -36.40 -21.21 -8.64
C ILE A 246 -35.01 -20.70 -8.97
N ASP A 247 -34.01 -21.18 -8.23
CA ASP A 247 -32.62 -20.86 -8.46
C ASP A 247 -31.87 -22.13 -8.84
N ILE A 248 -31.16 -22.10 -9.96
CA ILE A 248 -30.34 -23.21 -10.43
C ILE A 248 -28.88 -22.81 -10.27
N TYR A 249 -28.10 -23.70 -9.69
CA TYR A 249 -26.67 -23.55 -9.42
C TYR A 249 -25.90 -24.64 -10.14
N SER A 250 -24.78 -24.28 -10.75
CA SER A 250 -23.83 -25.23 -11.31
C SER A 250 -22.47 -25.02 -10.64
N LYS A 251 -21.86 -26.10 -10.14
CA LYS A 251 -20.58 -26.04 -9.39
C LYS A 251 -20.59 -25.00 -8.27
N GLY A 252 -21.72 -24.87 -7.56
CA GLY A 252 -21.90 -23.92 -6.47
C GLY A 252 -22.14 -22.46 -6.88
N ASN A 253 -22.18 -22.13 -8.19
CA ASN A 253 -22.44 -20.78 -8.69
C ASN A 253 -23.84 -20.66 -9.28
N LEU A 254 -24.53 -19.54 -9.04
CA LEU A 254 -25.85 -19.26 -9.61
C LEU A 254 -25.76 -19.16 -11.14
N VAL A 255 -26.59 -19.91 -11.86
CA VAL A 255 -26.64 -19.90 -13.33
C VAL A 255 -27.97 -19.40 -13.88
N LEU A 256 -29.07 -19.66 -13.17
CA LEU A 256 -30.41 -19.20 -13.52
C LEU A 256 -31.19 -18.88 -12.25
N THR A 257 -32.00 -17.84 -12.30
CA THR A 257 -32.93 -17.48 -11.23
C THR A 257 -34.23 -17.00 -11.84
N ARG A 258 -35.36 -17.46 -11.29
CA ARG A 258 -36.69 -17.10 -11.76
C ARG A 258 -37.64 -16.90 -10.59
N GLY A 259 -38.17 -15.68 -10.47
CA GLY A 259 -39.24 -15.38 -9.53
C GLY A 259 -40.60 -15.83 -10.05
N ILE A 260 -41.44 -16.35 -9.16
CA ILE A 260 -42.83 -16.75 -9.40
C ILE A 260 -43.70 -15.98 -8.42
N LYS A 261 -44.76 -15.33 -8.92
CA LYS A 261 -45.78 -14.66 -8.10
C LYS A 261 -46.78 -15.68 -7.53
N SER A 262 -46.27 -16.64 -6.79
CA SER A 262 -47.03 -17.66 -6.06
C SER A 262 -46.16 -18.14 -4.92
N GLY A 263 -46.73 -18.22 -3.72
CA GLY A 263 -46.04 -18.62 -2.49
C GLY A 263 -47.01 -19.32 -1.56
N VAL A 264 -46.71 -19.33 -0.26
CA VAL A 264 -47.58 -19.88 0.79
C VAL A 264 -48.98 -19.27 0.73
N ASN A 265 -49.08 -17.96 0.45
CA ASN A 265 -50.36 -17.25 0.33
C ASN A 265 -51.27 -17.83 -0.78
N SER A 266 -50.69 -18.40 -1.85
CA SER A 266 -51.48 -19.11 -2.87
C SER A 266 -52.08 -20.42 -2.35
N MET A 267 -51.41 -21.09 -1.41
CA MET A 267 -51.94 -22.30 -0.74
C MET A 267 -53.05 -21.92 0.24
N ILE A 268 -52.86 -20.83 1.00
CA ILE A 268 -53.88 -20.28 1.90
C ILE A 268 -55.14 -19.91 1.12
N GLN A 269 -54.99 -19.17 0.01
CA GLN A 269 -56.11 -18.83 -0.88
C GLN A 269 -56.80 -20.09 -1.42
N SER A 270 -56.03 -21.13 -1.81
CA SER A 270 -56.58 -22.40 -2.29
C SER A 270 -57.42 -23.10 -1.22
N ILE A 271 -56.97 -23.13 0.04
CA ILE A 271 -57.75 -23.67 1.17
C ILE A 271 -59.06 -22.91 1.32
N MET A 272 -59.00 -21.57 1.36
CA MET A 272 -60.17 -20.74 1.53
C MET A 272 -61.20 -20.96 0.41
N ASP A 273 -60.76 -20.89 -0.85
CA ASP A 273 -61.64 -21.01 -2.01
C ASP A 273 -62.29 -22.41 -2.10
N GLU A 274 -61.48 -23.47 -1.96
CA GLU A 274 -61.95 -24.86 -2.07
C GLU A 274 -62.84 -25.25 -0.88
N TYR A 275 -62.50 -24.80 0.34
CA TYR A 275 -63.33 -25.06 1.52
C TYR A 275 -64.71 -24.39 1.38
N ASN A 276 -64.73 -23.12 1.00
CA ASN A 276 -65.98 -22.37 0.87
C ASN A 276 -66.88 -22.92 -0.26
N GLU A 277 -66.29 -23.39 -1.37
CA GLU A 277 -67.06 -24.06 -2.44
C GLU A 277 -67.59 -25.45 -2.00
N ARG A 278 -66.85 -26.21 -1.19
CA ARG A 278 -67.34 -27.47 -0.58
C ARG A 278 -68.57 -27.22 0.32
N ILE A 279 -68.51 -26.21 1.18
CA ILE A 279 -69.64 -25.84 2.06
C ILE A 279 -70.85 -25.37 1.26
N LYS A 280 -70.63 -24.48 0.28
CA LYS A 280 -71.70 -23.97 -0.59
C LYS A 280 -72.40 -25.10 -1.37
N THR A 281 -71.63 -26.04 -1.92
CA THR A 281 -72.19 -27.21 -2.61
C THR A 281 -73.03 -28.07 -1.66
N THR A 282 -72.54 -28.29 -0.45
CA THR A 282 -73.26 -29.05 0.59
C THR A 282 -74.56 -28.35 0.98
N SER A 283 -74.54 -27.04 1.22
CA SER A 283 -75.75 -26.27 1.54
C SER A 283 -76.78 -26.27 0.40
N ILE A 284 -76.34 -26.25 -0.87
CA ILE A 284 -77.25 -26.32 -2.03
C ILE A 284 -77.92 -27.70 -2.10
N LEU A 285 -77.19 -28.77 -1.80
CA LEU A 285 -77.72 -30.13 -1.78
C LEU A 285 -78.70 -30.34 -0.61
N GLU A 286 -78.45 -29.73 0.54
CA GLU A 286 -79.35 -29.76 1.71
C GLU A 286 -80.63 -28.93 1.48
N MET A 287 -80.52 -27.76 0.85
CA MET A 287 -81.67 -26.92 0.46
C MET A 287 -82.54 -27.53 -0.65
N ALA A 288 -82.03 -28.49 -1.42
CA ALA A 288 -82.82 -29.27 -2.37
C ALA A 288 -83.71 -30.35 -1.69
N GLY A 289 -83.56 -30.55 -0.37
CA GLY A 289 -84.27 -31.55 0.42
C GLY A 289 -85.35 -31.03 1.37
N GLU A 290 -85.25 -29.81 1.90
CA GLU A 290 -86.24 -29.21 2.81
C GLU A 290 -86.13 -27.67 2.81
N GLU A 291 -87.27 -26.98 2.69
CA GLU A 291 -87.39 -25.53 2.82
C GLU A 291 -87.32 -25.14 4.30
N ASP A 292 -86.13 -24.80 4.80
CA ASP A 292 -86.02 -24.10 6.08
C ASP A 292 -85.08 -22.88 5.98
N GLU A 293 -85.67 -21.68 6.06
CA GLU A 293 -85.03 -20.37 5.98
C GLU A 293 -84.35 -19.97 7.31
N SER A 294 -83.33 -20.72 7.73
CA SER A 294 -82.49 -20.29 8.85
C SER A 294 -81.00 -20.60 8.65
N GLY A 295 -80.47 -20.20 7.50
CA GLY A 295 -79.03 -20.22 7.23
C GLY A 295 -78.27 -19.15 8.03
N LYS A 296 -77.73 -19.50 9.19
CA LYS A 296 -76.71 -18.71 9.88
C LYS A 296 -75.44 -18.66 9.02
N GLY A 297 -75.06 -17.48 8.56
CA GLY A 297 -73.84 -17.22 7.79
C GLY A 297 -72.55 -17.28 8.61
N GLU A 298 -72.31 -18.35 9.38
CA GLU A 298 -71.16 -18.49 10.31
C GLU A 298 -70.00 -19.37 9.80
N ASP A 299 -70.16 -20.09 8.68
CA ASP A 299 -69.19 -21.12 8.23
C ASP A 299 -68.33 -20.72 7.00
N HIS A 300 -68.27 -19.44 6.66
CA HIS A 300 -67.40 -18.95 5.59
C HIS A 300 -65.97 -18.74 6.13
N MET A 301 -65.01 -19.47 5.56
CA MET A 301 -63.60 -19.36 5.91
C MET A 301 -62.99 -18.07 5.33
N ASP A 302 -62.30 -17.30 6.15
CA ASP A 302 -61.46 -16.18 5.74
C ASP A 302 -59.98 -16.56 5.57
N MET A 303 -59.15 -15.61 5.15
CA MET A 303 -57.72 -15.83 4.93
C MET A 303 -56.93 -16.16 6.21
N GLU A 304 -57.31 -15.62 7.37
CA GLU A 304 -56.62 -15.90 8.64
C GLU A 304 -56.94 -17.31 9.13
N GLN A 305 -58.20 -17.72 9.00
CA GLN A 305 -58.64 -19.08 9.31
C GLN A 305 -57.98 -20.09 8.38
N ALA A 306 -57.95 -19.84 7.06
CA ALA A 306 -57.25 -20.69 6.10
C ALA A 306 -55.74 -20.78 6.38
N ARG A 307 -55.12 -19.66 6.81
CA ARG A 307 -53.72 -19.66 7.26
C ARG A 307 -53.54 -20.54 8.49
N LYS A 308 -54.44 -20.45 9.47
CA LYS A 308 -54.41 -21.28 10.68
C LYS A 308 -54.53 -22.77 10.35
N VAL A 309 -55.40 -23.13 9.40
CA VAL A 309 -55.53 -24.50 8.88
C VAL A 309 -54.23 -24.98 8.25
N LEU A 310 -53.60 -24.19 7.38
CA LEU A 310 -52.31 -24.58 6.77
C LEU A 310 -51.20 -24.73 7.82
N LEU A 311 -51.12 -23.79 8.77
CA LEU A 311 -50.11 -23.81 9.83
C LEU A 311 -50.30 -24.97 10.82
N SER A 312 -51.50 -25.54 10.92
CA SER A 312 -51.75 -26.73 11.75
C SER A 312 -50.98 -27.97 11.30
N LEU A 313 -50.46 -27.97 10.06
CA LEU A 313 -49.57 -29.01 9.56
C LEU A 313 -48.16 -28.95 10.20
N ARG A 314 -47.81 -27.84 10.87
CA ARG A 314 -46.54 -27.67 11.58
C ARG A 314 -46.54 -28.47 12.89
N PRO A 315 -45.53 -29.33 13.13
CA PRO A 315 -45.44 -30.08 14.38
C PRO A 315 -45.06 -29.20 15.58
N ASP A 316 -44.46 -28.04 15.33
CA ASP A 316 -43.97 -27.08 16.34
C ASP A 316 -45.00 -26.02 16.76
N LEU A 317 -46.18 -25.98 16.13
CA LEU A 317 -47.26 -25.06 16.48
C LEU A 317 -48.43 -25.76 17.17
N PRO A 318 -49.23 -25.05 17.99
CA PRO A 318 -50.44 -25.60 18.58
C PRO A 318 -51.42 -26.12 17.50
N PRO A 319 -52.06 -27.28 17.72
CA PRO A 319 -53.06 -27.79 16.79
C PRO A 319 -54.31 -26.90 16.77
N LEU A 320 -55.15 -27.10 15.75
CA LEU A 320 -56.48 -26.49 15.70
C LEU A 320 -57.30 -26.90 16.92
N THR A 321 -58.20 -26.02 17.35
CA THR A 321 -59.18 -26.26 18.41
C THR A 321 -60.56 -26.46 17.80
N GLU A 322 -61.51 -27.07 18.54
CA GLU A 322 -62.89 -27.28 18.07
C GLU A 322 -63.62 -26.00 17.61
N LYS A 323 -63.13 -24.82 18.03
CA LYS A 323 -63.67 -23.52 17.63
C LYS A 323 -63.14 -23.01 16.29
N ASP A 324 -62.09 -23.64 15.77
CA ASP A 324 -61.45 -23.23 14.53
C ASP A 324 -62.11 -23.91 13.34
N LEU A 325 -62.45 -23.12 12.31
CA LEU A 325 -62.88 -23.69 11.04
C LEU A 325 -61.78 -24.59 10.46
N GLY A 326 -62.18 -25.74 9.94
CA GLY A 326 -61.26 -26.76 9.45
C GLY A 326 -60.68 -27.68 10.53
N TYR A 327 -61.07 -27.58 11.80
CA TYR A 327 -60.65 -28.50 12.88
C TYR A 327 -60.87 -29.98 12.54
N GLN A 328 -61.96 -30.29 11.83
CA GLN A 328 -62.34 -31.65 11.46
C GLN A 328 -61.53 -32.20 10.27
N LEU A 329 -60.80 -31.34 9.55
CA LEU A 329 -60.04 -31.74 8.36
C LEU A 329 -58.83 -32.56 8.77
N LYS A 330 -58.69 -33.73 8.13
CA LYS A 330 -57.48 -34.55 8.23
C LYS A 330 -56.37 -33.94 7.40
N LYS A 331 -55.12 -34.35 7.67
CA LYS A 331 -53.94 -33.85 6.93
C LYS A 331 -54.06 -34.10 5.43
N GLU A 332 -54.60 -35.25 5.05
CA GLU A 332 -54.83 -35.63 3.66
C GLU A 332 -55.84 -34.70 2.97
N GLU A 333 -56.91 -34.31 3.69
CA GLU A 333 -57.91 -33.37 3.17
C GLU A 333 -57.33 -31.96 3.03
N ILE A 334 -56.53 -31.51 4.00
CA ILE A 334 -55.81 -30.23 3.90
C ILE A 334 -54.86 -30.25 2.68
N PHE A 335 -54.23 -31.40 2.40
CA PHE A 335 -53.38 -31.55 1.23
C PHE A 335 -54.16 -31.44 -0.09
N GLU A 336 -55.33 -32.09 -0.19
CA GLU A 336 -56.20 -31.95 -1.36
C GLU A 336 -56.59 -30.48 -1.61
N LEU A 337 -56.89 -29.73 -0.54
CA LEU A 337 -57.24 -28.31 -0.64
C LEU A 337 -56.10 -27.44 -1.19
N ILE A 338 -54.83 -27.76 -0.90
CA ILE A 338 -53.67 -27.01 -1.42
C ILE A 338 -53.15 -27.54 -2.76
N GLN A 339 -53.53 -28.76 -3.15
CA GLN A 339 -53.02 -29.42 -4.35
C GLN A 339 -53.14 -28.59 -5.65
N PRO A 340 -54.22 -27.80 -5.89
CA PRO A 340 -54.31 -26.93 -7.06
C PRO A 340 -53.25 -25.82 -7.10
N ALA A 341 -52.92 -25.22 -5.95
CA ALA A 341 -51.85 -24.23 -5.84
C ALA A 341 -50.47 -24.87 -6.07
N VAL A 342 -50.22 -26.02 -5.43
CA VAL A 342 -48.97 -26.77 -5.56
C VAL A 342 -48.75 -27.24 -7.00
N SER A 343 -49.77 -27.78 -7.65
CA SER A 343 -49.67 -28.28 -9.03
C SER A 343 -49.38 -27.15 -10.03
N ARG A 344 -49.96 -25.96 -9.80
CA ARG A 344 -49.61 -24.76 -10.57
C ARG A 344 -48.14 -24.36 -10.38
N PHE A 345 -47.62 -24.46 -9.16
CA PHE A 345 -46.22 -24.19 -8.84
C PHE A 345 -45.28 -25.20 -9.51
N VAL A 346 -45.53 -26.50 -9.37
CA VAL A 346 -44.76 -27.58 -10.02
C VAL A 346 -44.63 -27.35 -11.52
N ARG A 347 -45.74 -27.01 -12.20
CA ARG A 347 -45.72 -26.69 -13.63
C ARG A 347 -44.82 -25.50 -13.99
N GLN A 348 -44.66 -24.52 -13.10
CA GLN A 348 -43.71 -23.43 -13.32
C GLN A 348 -42.26 -23.89 -13.13
N VAL A 349 -42.01 -24.83 -12.22
CA VAL A 349 -40.70 -25.46 -12.03
C VAL A 349 -40.31 -26.27 -13.27
N GLU A 350 -41.17 -27.17 -13.74
CA GLU A 350 -40.94 -27.97 -14.97
C GLU A 350 -40.59 -27.09 -16.17
N ARG A 351 -41.39 -26.05 -16.43
CA ARG A 351 -41.13 -25.09 -17.52
C ARG A 351 -39.80 -24.36 -17.37
N THR A 352 -39.33 -24.16 -16.14
CA THR A 352 -38.03 -23.53 -15.88
C THR A 352 -36.90 -24.51 -16.15
N PHE A 353 -37.08 -25.78 -15.80
CA PHE A 353 -36.12 -26.85 -16.11
C PHE A 353 -36.00 -27.07 -17.61
N GLU A 354 -37.12 -27.17 -18.34
CA GLU A 354 -37.13 -27.25 -19.80
C GLU A 354 -36.39 -26.07 -20.43
N HIS A 355 -36.63 -24.86 -19.94
CA HIS A 355 -35.94 -23.65 -20.41
C HIS A 355 -34.44 -23.68 -20.12
N TYR A 356 -34.04 -24.12 -18.93
CA TYR A 356 -32.65 -24.26 -18.54
C TYR A 356 -31.90 -25.28 -19.41
N ILE A 357 -32.46 -26.49 -19.53
CA ILE A 357 -31.94 -27.59 -20.37
C ILE A 357 -31.76 -27.11 -21.81
N SER A 358 -32.78 -26.45 -22.37
CA SER A 358 -32.73 -25.94 -23.74
C SER A 358 -31.70 -24.82 -23.97
N ILE A 359 -31.48 -23.93 -23.00
CA ILE A 359 -30.54 -22.80 -23.16
C ILE A 359 -29.09 -23.23 -22.96
N PHE A 360 -28.84 -24.11 -21.99
CA PHE A 360 -27.48 -24.45 -21.56
C PHE A 360 -26.96 -25.79 -22.11
N ASP A 361 -27.77 -26.51 -22.91
CA ASP A 361 -27.40 -27.80 -23.52
C ASP A 361 -26.98 -28.83 -22.44
N GLU A 362 -27.76 -28.88 -21.35
CA GLU A 362 -27.54 -29.76 -20.20
C GLU A 362 -28.53 -30.93 -20.26
N ASP A 363 -28.11 -32.14 -19.90
CA ASP A 363 -28.95 -33.35 -20.02
C ASP A 363 -30.08 -33.40 -18.97
N SER A 364 -29.86 -32.84 -17.79
CA SER A 364 -30.82 -32.85 -16.69
C SER A 364 -30.51 -31.80 -15.64
N VAL A 365 -31.49 -31.54 -14.78
CA VAL A 365 -31.29 -30.83 -13.52
C VAL A 365 -31.03 -31.86 -12.44
N GLY A 366 -30.00 -31.65 -11.62
CA GLY A 366 -29.68 -32.53 -10.50
C GLY A 366 -30.58 -32.27 -9.29
N LYS A 367 -30.05 -32.46 -8.09
CA LYS A 367 -30.79 -32.44 -6.82
C LYS A 367 -31.56 -31.14 -6.57
N VAL A 368 -32.74 -31.25 -5.95
CA VAL A 368 -33.59 -30.12 -5.57
C VAL A 368 -33.58 -29.94 -4.05
N TYR A 369 -33.28 -28.73 -3.58
CA TYR A 369 -33.46 -28.32 -2.20
C TYR A 369 -34.68 -27.40 -2.04
N ASN A 370 -35.44 -27.57 -0.97
CA ASN A 370 -36.45 -26.62 -0.52
C ASN A 370 -35.85 -25.65 0.51
N SER A 371 -36.04 -24.36 0.30
CA SER A 371 -35.90 -23.35 1.36
C SER A 371 -37.19 -22.55 1.53
N GLY A 372 -37.40 -21.95 2.69
CA GLY A 372 -38.54 -21.07 2.95
C GLY A 372 -39.70 -21.73 3.71
N GLY A 373 -40.91 -21.18 3.54
CA GLY A 373 -42.03 -21.28 4.47
C GLY A 373 -42.84 -22.58 4.49
N VAL A 374 -42.44 -23.65 3.77
CA VAL A 374 -43.19 -24.93 3.76
C VAL A 374 -42.31 -26.16 4.02
N HIS A 375 -41.15 -25.95 4.63
CA HIS A 375 -40.19 -26.99 4.99
C HIS A 375 -40.73 -28.02 6.00
N PHE A 376 -41.88 -27.77 6.63
CA PHE A 376 -42.44 -28.60 7.70
C PHE A 376 -43.37 -29.71 7.21
N TYR A 377 -43.75 -29.72 5.92
CA TYR A 377 -44.75 -30.66 5.40
C TYR A 377 -44.13 -31.65 4.41
N GLY A 378 -43.69 -32.81 4.92
CA GLY A 378 -43.00 -33.84 4.14
C GLY A 378 -43.78 -34.32 2.91
N GLN A 379 -45.09 -34.54 3.04
CA GLN A 379 -45.92 -34.99 1.91
C GLN A 379 -45.90 -34.02 0.72
N LEU A 380 -45.75 -32.70 0.98
CA LEU A 380 -45.61 -31.72 -0.10
C LEU A 380 -44.25 -31.84 -0.80
N ILE A 381 -43.18 -32.08 -0.04
CA ILE A 381 -41.84 -32.30 -0.58
C ILE A 381 -41.84 -33.55 -1.46
N ASP A 382 -42.42 -34.64 -0.95
CA ASP A 382 -42.55 -35.92 -1.65
C ASP A 382 -43.37 -35.76 -2.94
N TYR A 383 -44.52 -35.07 -2.87
CA TYR A 383 -45.36 -34.82 -4.04
C TYR A 383 -44.65 -34.00 -5.12
N ILE A 384 -43.97 -32.92 -4.73
CA ILE A 384 -43.21 -32.09 -5.68
C ILE A 384 -42.08 -32.93 -6.30
N GLY A 385 -41.34 -33.68 -5.49
CA GLY A 385 -40.26 -34.55 -5.96
C GLY A 385 -40.75 -35.62 -6.94
N GLU A 386 -41.85 -36.31 -6.63
CA GLU A 386 -42.47 -37.32 -7.50
C GLU A 386 -42.91 -36.72 -8.84
N LYS A 387 -43.57 -35.55 -8.81
CA LYS A 387 -44.00 -34.88 -10.05
C LYS A 387 -42.85 -34.41 -10.92
N LEU A 388 -41.77 -33.93 -10.31
CA LEU A 388 -40.57 -33.52 -11.03
C LEU A 388 -39.71 -34.71 -11.48
N GLY A 389 -39.91 -35.90 -10.91
CA GLY A 389 -39.06 -37.06 -11.12
C GLY A 389 -37.65 -36.90 -10.53
N ILE A 390 -37.49 -36.02 -9.53
CA ILE A 390 -36.19 -35.69 -8.92
C ILE A 390 -36.33 -35.72 -7.39
N GLU A 391 -35.34 -36.29 -6.71
CA GLU A 391 -35.29 -36.28 -5.25
C GLU A 391 -35.19 -34.84 -4.71
N MET A 392 -36.11 -34.52 -3.80
CA MET A 392 -36.22 -33.22 -3.16
C MET A 392 -35.88 -33.34 -1.68
N GLU A 393 -34.95 -32.52 -1.20
CA GLU A 393 -34.56 -32.45 0.21
C GLU A 393 -34.86 -31.09 0.82
N ILE A 394 -35.09 -31.04 2.13
CA ILE A 394 -35.16 -29.77 2.86
C ILE A 394 -33.74 -29.24 3.09
N SER A 395 -33.53 -27.95 2.82
CA SER A 395 -32.29 -27.25 3.13
C SER A 395 -32.18 -27.03 4.65
N ASP A 396 -31.53 -27.96 5.34
CA ASP A 396 -31.23 -27.87 6.78
C ASP A 396 -29.76 -27.53 7.02
N PRO A 397 -29.38 -26.24 7.11
CA PRO A 397 -27.99 -25.84 7.37
C PRO A 397 -27.53 -26.17 8.79
N LEU A 398 -28.44 -26.52 9.72
CA LEU A 398 -28.13 -26.77 11.13
C LEU A 398 -28.16 -28.27 11.47
N ASN A 399 -28.12 -29.14 10.45
CA ASN A 399 -28.14 -30.59 10.63
C ASN A 399 -26.84 -31.09 11.30
N PRO A 400 -26.89 -31.68 12.51
CA PRO A 400 -25.71 -32.12 13.25
C PRO A 400 -24.98 -33.31 12.63
N ASP A 401 -25.68 -34.14 11.85
CA ASP A 401 -25.09 -35.32 11.21
C ASP A 401 -24.34 -34.96 9.93
N LYS A 402 -24.75 -33.88 9.25
CA LYS A 402 -24.22 -33.47 7.95
C LYS A 402 -23.22 -32.30 8.04
N ASN A 403 -23.26 -31.48 9.09
CA ASN A 403 -22.53 -30.22 9.13
C ASN A 403 -21.40 -30.19 10.19
N PRO A 404 -20.12 -30.13 9.78
CA PRO A 404 -18.97 -30.10 10.71
C PRO A 404 -18.69 -28.71 11.33
N TYR A 405 -19.40 -27.66 10.90
CA TYR A 405 -19.17 -26.27 11.32
C TYR A 405 -20.06 -25.82 12.48
N LEU A 406 -20.89 -26.71 13.02
CA LEU A 406 -21.71 -26.41 14.19
C LEU A 406 -20.79 -26.28 15.41
N GLY A 407 -20.82 -25.12 16.05
CA GLY A 407 -20.11 -24.90 17.31
C GLY A 407 -20.85 -25.52 18.50
N ASP A 408 -20.46 -25.13 19.70
CA ASP A 408 -21.11 -25.56 20.95
C ASP A 408 -22.44 -24.82 21.17
N VAL A 409 -23.40 -24.98 20.25
CA VAL A 409 -24.72 -24.33 20.28
C VAL A 409 -25.80 -25.38 20.52
N THR A 410 -26.83 -25.04 21.30
CA THR A 410 -27.99 -25.92 21.51
C THR A 410 -28.88 -25.88 20.27
N LEU A 411 -29.00 -27.01 19.58
CA LEU A 411 -29.77 -27.13 18.34
C LEU A 411 -31.18 -27.68 18.63
N PRO A 412 -32.24 -27.13 18.02
CA PRO A 412 -33.56 -27.76 18.03
C PRO A 412 -33.53 -29.17 17.42
N GLU A 413 -34.32 -30.10 17.97
CA GLU A 413 -34.41 -31.48 17.45
C GLU A 413 -35.19 -31.57 16.13
N LEU A 414 -36.19 -30.71 15.96
CA LEU A 414 -37.08 -30.70 14.79
C LEU A 414 -36.45 -29.95 13.61
N ILE A 415 -36.52 -30.56 12.42
CA ILE A 415 -36.13 -29.90 11.16
C ILE A 415 -36.93 -28.61 10.94
N SER A 416 -38.21 -28.56 11.34
CA SER A 416 -39.05 -27.37 11.20
C SER A 416 -38.57 -26.15 12.00
N SER A 417 -37.81 -26.38 13.06
CA SER A 417 -37.18 -25.32 13.84
C SER A 417 -35.79 -24.97 13.32
N ARG A 418 -35.17 -25.77 12.45
CA ARG A 418 -33.81 -25.57 11.94
C ARG A 418 -33.76 -25.03 10.51
N ALA A 419 -34.62 -25.54 9.62
CA ALA A 419 -34.67 -25.16 8.21
C ALA A 419 -34.89 -23.65 7.94
N PRO A 420 -35.66 -22.90 8.75
CA PRO A 420 -35.82 -21.45 8.53
C PRO A 420 -34.50 -20.66 8.51
N TYR A 421 -33.45 -21.17 9.16
CA TYR A 421 -32.16 -20.49 9.24
C TYR A 421 -31.32 -20.57 7.95
N ALA A 422 -31.76 -21.29 6.91
CA ALA A 422 -31.02 -21.45 5.64
C ALA A 422 -30.49 -20.13 5.07
N LEU A 423 -31.38 -19.15 4.88
CA LEU A 423 -31.00 -17.86 4.31
C LEU A 423 -30.09 -17.06 5.23
N ALA A 424 -30.42 -16.96 6.52
CA ALA A 424 -29.63 -16.23 7.50
C ALA A 424 -28.22 -16.84 7.70
N VAL A 425 -28.08 -18.17 7.65
CA VAL A 425 -26.77 -18.84 7.63
C VAL A 425 -26.03 -18.51 6.34
N GLY A 426 -26.69 -18.63 5.19
CA GLY A 426 -26.11 -18.32 3.89
C GLY A 426 -25.56 -16.89 3.80
N ILE A 427 -26.30 -15.91 4.32
CA ILE A 427 -25.85 -14.52 4.33
C ILE A 427 -24.80 -14.26 5.43
N ALA A 428 -24.84 -14.97 6.57
CA ALA A 428 -23.77 -14.91 7.57
C ALA A 428 -22.43 -15.45 7.03
N LEU A 429 -22.49 -16.33 6.02
CA LEU A 429 -21.35 -16.76 5.21
C LEU A 429 -21.07 -15.79 4.06
N SER A 430 -21.22 -14.47 4.22
CA SER A 430 -20.91 -13.52 3.14
C SER A 430 -19.53 -12.89 3.29
N ASP A 431 -18.90 -12.62 2.15
CA ASP A 431 -17.78 -11.71 2.04
C ASP A 431 -17.76 -11.01 0.66
N ASN A 432 -17.01 -9.91 0.54
CA ASN A 432 -16.95 -9.12 -0.70
C ASN A 432 -16.22 -9.82 -1.86
N ASP A 433 -15.56 -10.95 -1.62
CA ASP A 433 -14.91 -11.74 -2.67
C ASP A 433 -15.87 -12.74 -3.30
N ARG A 434 -16.68 -13.44 -2.50
CA ARG A 434 -17.61 -14.48 -2.99
C ARG A 434 -19.07 -14.09 -3.09
N THR A 435 -19.54 -13.07 -2.36
CA THR A 435 -20.98 -12.70 -2.32
C THR A 435 -21.21 -11.32 -2.96
N PRO A 436 -22.11 -11.19 -3.95
CA PRO A 436 -22.45 -9.88 -4.51
C PRO A 436 -22.97 -8.94 -3.43
N ASN A 437 -22.42 -7.72 -3.38
CA ASN A 437 -22.76 -6.74 -2.35
C ASN A 437 -23.31 -5.47 -3.00
N PHE A 438 -24.59 -5.20 -2.81
CA PHE A 438 -25.26 -4.05 -3.43
C PHE A 438 -24.84 -2.69 -2.85
N ILE A 439 -24.18 -2.66 -1.70
CA ILE A 439 -23.58 -1.43 -1.14
C ILE A 439 -22.06 -1.33 -1.36
N PHE A 440 -21.44 -2.36 -1.95
CA PHE A 440 -20.02 -2.41 -2.33
C PHE A 440 -19.85 -3.06 -3.70
N THR A 441 -19.91 -2.24 -4.74
CA THR A 441 -19.95 -2.68 -6.15
C THR A 441 -18.56 -2.83 -6.75
N TYR A 442 -18.46 -3.29 -8.01
CA TYR A 442 -17.18 -3.28 -8.75
C TYR A 442 -16.47 -1.91 -8.75
N LYS A 443 -17.22 -0.80 -8.69
CA LYS A 443 -16.65 0.56 -8.63
C LYS A 443 -15.92 0.79 -7.31
N ASP A 444 -16.51 0.34 -6.21
CA ASP A 444 -15.95 0.46 -4.86
C ASP A 444 -14.76 -0.47 -4.66
N LYS A 445 -14.81 -1.68 -5.24
CA LYS A 445 -13.68 -2.62 -5.29
C LYS A 445 -12.49 -1.99 -6.01
N LYS A 446 -12.71 -1.44 -7.22
CA LYS A 446 -11.68 -0.75 -8.00
C LYS A 446 -11.09 0.47 -7.27
N ARG A 447 -11.93 1.24 -6.57
CA ARG A 447 -11.50 2.39 -5.75
C ARG A 447 -10.62 1.92 -4.60
N THR A 448 -11.03 0.88 -3.88
CA THR A 448 -10.28 0.30 -2.75
C THR A 448 -8.95 -0.27 -3.20
N ASP A 449 -8.94 -0.99 -4.33
CA ASP A 449 -7.72 -1.52 -4.94
C ASP A 449 -6.76 -0.39 -5.32
N THR A 450 -7.28 0.68 -5.93
CA THR A 450 -6.49 1.85 -6.31
C THR A 450 -5.89 2.54 -5.08
N ILE A 451 -6.70 2.77 -4.04
CA ILE A 451 -6.23 3.34 -2.77
C ILE A 451 -5.15 2.44 -2.16
N THR A 452 -5.36 1.13 -2.13
CA THR A 452 -4.40 0.18 -1.56
C THR A 452 -3.08 0.19 -2.31
N ILE A 453 -3.10 0.25 -3.64
CA ILE A 453 -1.90 0.35 -4.47
C ILE A 453 -1.17 1.67 -4.19
N ILE A 454 -1.90 2.79 -4.08
CA ILE A 454 -1.32 4.11 -3.78
C ILE A 454 -0.72 4.10 -2.37
N SER A 455 -1.44 3.63 -1.35
CA SER A 455 -0.96 3.54 0.03
C SER A 455 0.28 2.66 0.14
N ARG A 456 0.32 1.52 -0.56
CA ARG A 456 1.51 0.66 -0.61
C ARG A 456 2.69 1.36 -1.28
N SER A 457 2.43 2.09 -2.36
CA SER A 457 3.47 2.85 -3.06
C SER A 457 4.06 3.93 -2.14
N ILE A 458 3.21 4.69 -1.46
CA ILE A 458 3.61 5.68 -0.46
C ILE A 458 4.46 5.01 0.62
N PHE A 459 3.96 3.92 1.23
CA PHE A 459 4.70 3.20 2.27
C PHE A 459 6.10 2.75 1.81
N VAL A 460 6.21 2.14 0.63
CA VAL A 460 7.50 1.70 0.07
C VAL A 460 8.42 2.89 -0.17
N THR A 461 7.91 3.99 -0.75
CA THR A 461 8.73 5.19 -0.99
C THR A 461 9.21 5.83 0.32
N THR A 462 8.36 5.90 1.34
CA THR A 462 8.71 6.39 2.67
C THR A 462 9.75 5.49 3.35
N MET A 463 9.63 4.17 3.21
CA MET A 463 10.63 3.24 3.76
C MET A 463 11.98 3.38 3.06
N LEU A 464 11.98 3.56 1.73
CA LEU A 464 13.20 3.75 0.96
C LEU A 464 13.90 5.06 1.34
N THR A 465 13.15 6.16 1.48
CA THR A 465 13.72 7.45 1.88
C THR A 465 14.26 7.42 3.31
N LEU A 466 13.55 6.78 4.25
CA LEU A 466 14.05 6.55 5.61
C LEU A 466 15.32 5.70 5.61
N SER A 467 15.39 4.67 4.78
CA SER A 467 16.59 3.82 4.66
C SER A 467 17.78 4.58 4.10
N ILE A 468 17.58 5.44 3.10
CA ILE A 468 18.62 6.31 2.55
C ILE A 468 19.09 7.34 3.59
N ALA A 469 18.15 7.99 4.28
CA ALA A 469 18.47 8.95 5.34
C ALA A 469 19.23 8.30 6.50
N PHE A 470 18.83 7.09 6.88
CA PHE A 470 19.52 6.31 7.90
C PHE A 470 20.93 5.92 7.45
N GLY A 471 21.10 5.49 6.19
CA GLY A 471 22.42 5.23 5.60
C GLY A 471 23.32 6.47 5.59
N PHE A 472 22.77 7.64 5.20
CA PHE A 472 23.50 8.91 5.24
C PHE A 472 23.88 9.31 6.68
N PHE A 473 23.00 9.10 7.64
CA PHE A 473 23.27 9.35 9.05
C PHE A 473 24.42 8.48 9.58
N LEU A 474 24.42 7.19 9.27
CA LEU A 474 25.53 6.29 9.63
C LEU A 474 26.85 6.69 8.96
N TRP A 475 26.79 7.07 7.67
CA TRP A 475 27.96 7.55 6.95
C TRP A 475 28.53 8.85 7.54
N ALA A 476 27.66 9.79 7.94
CA ALA A 476 28.06 11.04 8.57
C ALA A 476 28.71 10.81 9.95
N LEU A 477 28.18 9.86 10.75
CA LEU A 477 28.78 9.44 12.01
C LEU A 477 30.20 8.89 11.80
N SER A 478 30.38 7.94 10.88
CA SER A 478 31.68 7.34 10.56
C SER A 478 32.67 8.36 9.98
N SER A 479 32.22 9.22 9.08
CA SER A 479 33.07 10.29 8.53
C SER A 479 33.51 11.29 9.60
N GLY A 480 32.68 11.53 10.61
CA GLY A 480 33.03 12.34 11.77
C GLY A 480 34.14 11.72 12.62
N GLU A 481 34.13 10.40 12.81
CA GLU A 481 35.20 9.68 13.51
C GLU A 481 36.51 9.72 12.72
N HIS A 482 36.48 9.42 11.42
CA HIS A 482 37.68 9.49 10.57
C HIS A 482 38.31 10.90 10.54
N LYS A 483 37.49 11.95 10.46
CA LYS A 483 38.00 13.34 10.53
C LYS A 483 38.62 13.66 11.89
N LYS A 484 38.07 13.14 12.99
CA LYS A 484 38.67 13.32 14.32
C LYS A 484 40.03 12.63 14.41
N GLU A 485 40.15 11.40 13.90
CA GLU A 485 41.42 10.68 13.85
C GLU A 485 42.45 11.41 12.98
N GLU A 486 42.04 11.93 11.83
CA GLU A 486 42.90 12.70 10.94
C GLU A 486 43.39 14.00 11.58
N ILE A 487 42.52 14.72 12.31
CA ILE A 487 42.91 15.89 13.09
C ILE A 487 43.94 15.52 14.17
N VAL A 488 43.74 14.42 14.90
CA VAL A 488 44.70 13.96 15.92
C VAL A 488 46.05 13.62 15.27
N ARG A 489 46.03 12.92 14.13
CA ARG A 489 47.24 12.56 13.39
C ARG A 489 47.97 13.79 12.85
N LEU A 490 47.25 14.74 12.24
CA LEU A 490 47.81 15.99 11.75
C LEU A 490 48.40 16.80 12.88
N ASN A 491 47.73 16.89 14.03
CA ASN A 491 48.28 17.57 15.22
C ASN A 491 49.57 16.91 15.71
N GLN A 492 49.64 15.57 15.76
CA GLN A 492 50.88 14.85 16.11
C GLN A 492 52.02 15.12 15.12
N GLN A 493 51.74 15.13 13.81
CA GLN A 493 52.74 15.49 12.80
C GLN A 493 53.20 16.94 12.95
N LEU A 494 52.28 17.83 13.29
CA LEU A 494 52.56 19.24 13.49
C LEU A 494 53.39 19.49 14.76
N GLU A 495 53.26 18.66 15.80
CA GLU A 495 54.12 18.68 16.99
C GLU A 495 55.52 18.11 16.74
N GLN A 496 55.67 17.17 15.80
CA GLN A 496 56.97 16.62 15.40
C GLN A 496 57.78 17.62 14.54
N LEU A 497 57.11 18.53 13.83
CA LEU A 497 57.72 19.53 12.96
C LEU A 497 58.14 20.80 13.74
N GLY A 498 59.05 20.66 14.70
CA GLY A 498 59.83 21.76 15.30
C GLY A 498 59.05 22.88 16.01
N PRO A 499 59.74 23.83 16.68
CA PRO A 499 59.09 24.90 17.42
C PRO A 499 58.30 25.80 16.46
N ARG A 500 57.05 26.10 16.84
CA ARG A 500 56.15 26.95 16.06
C ARG A 500 56.83 28.28 15.81
N VAL A 501 57.04 28.63 14.54
CA VAL A 501 57.40 29.99 14.13
C VAL A 501 56.17 30.87 14.38
N ASN A 502 56.02 31.29 15.63
CA ASN A 502 55.03 32.27 16.00
C ASN A 502 55.61 33.67 15.77
N LYS A 503 54.74 34.64 15.55
CA LYS A 503 55.09 36.05 15.35
C LYS A 503 56.05 36.55 16.44
N ASP A 504 55.86 36.10 17.67
CA ASP A 504 56.70 36.45 18.82
C ASP A 504 58.14 35.92 18.70
N LEU A 505 58.33 34.72 18.14
CA LEU A 505 59.66 34.13 17.93
C LEU A 505 60.42 34.91 16.85
N ILE A 506 59.73 35.32 15.78
CA ILE A 506 60.31 36.15 14.71
C ILE A 506 60.73 37.51 15.26
N LEU A 507 59.89 38.16 16.07
CA LEU A 507 60.19 39.46 16.67
C LEU A 507 61.40 39.38 17.63
N GLN A 508 61.52 38.31 18.41
CA GLN A 508 62.69 38.09 19.25
C GLN A 508 63.97 37.86 18.45
N MET A 509 63.89 37.10 17.35
CA MET A 509 65.05 36.90 16.46
C MET A 509 65.48 38.21 15.79
N ALA A 510 64.54 39.02 15.33
CA ALA A 510 64.82 40.33 14.73
C ALA A 510 65.51 41.28 15.72
N ALA A 511 64.98 41.41 16.94
CA ALA A 511 65.57 42.26 17.98
C ALA A 511 67.01 41.82 18.36
N LYS A 512 67.27 40.50 18.38
CA LYS A 512 68.61 39.96 18.66
C LYS A 512 69.62 40.29 17.56
N ILE A 513 69.19 40.33 16.30
CA ILE A 513 70.03 40.70 15.16
C ILE A 513 70.36 42.20 15.19
N GLU A 514 69.37 43.04 15.45
CA GLU A 514 69.56 44.49 15.54
C GLU A 514 70.56 44.88 16.64
N ASN A 515 70.45 44.24 17.81
CA ASN A 515 71.35 44.48 18.93
C ASN A 515 72.81 44.03 18.62
N LYS A 516 72.99 42.94 17.85
CA LYS A 516 74.32 42.52 17.38
C LYS A 516 74.95 43.53 16.43
N HIS A 517 74.17 44.08 15.50
CA HIS A 517 74.68 45.08 14.55
C HIS A 517 75.12 46.36 15.26
N GLN A 518 74.38 46.79 16.28
CA GLN A 518 74.71 47.99 17.04
C GLN A 518 76.00 47.84 17.83
N ASN A 519 76.19 46.70 18.50
CA ASN A 519 77.44 46.39 19.20
C ASN A 519 78.65 46.37 18.25
N LEU A 520 78.52 45.76 17.06
CA LEU A 520 79.63 45.73 16.07
C LEU A 520 80.04 47.14 15.60
N LYS A 521 79.08 48.06 15.47
CA LYS A 521 79.35 49.44 15.08
C LYS A 521 80.14 50.20 16.16
N GLU A 522 79.74 50.07 17.43
CA GLU A 522 80.47 50.68 18.56
C GLU A 522 81.91 50.14 18.68
N TYR A 523 82.10 48.83 18.47
CA TYR A 523 83.44 48.23 18.42
C TYR A 523 84.29 48.84 17.29
N SER A 524 83.71 49.01 16.09
CA SER A 524 84.42 49.60 14.96
C SER A 524 84.87 51.04 15.22
N GLU A 525 84.02 51.87 15.84
CA GLU A 525 84.35 53.27 16.15
C GLU A 525 85.44 53.36 17.22
N ARG A 526 85.39 52.52 18.26
CA ARG A 526 86.35 52.54 19.37
C ARG A 526 87.78 52.21 18.94
N PHE A 527 87.97 51.32 17.97
CA PHE A 527 89.29 50.85 17.55
C PHE A 527 89.81 51.52 16.26
N GLN A 528 89.11 52.52 15.73
CA GLN A 528 89.47 53.19 14.47
C GLN A 528 90.89 53.80 14.52
N VAL A 529 91.27 54.44 15.63
CA VAL A 529 92.61 55.06 15.77
C VAL A 529 93.71 54.00 15.71
N MET A 530 93.51 52.85 16.37
CA MET A 530 94.49 51.75 16.38
C MET A 530 94.62 51.09 15.01
N ALA A 531 93.52 50.95 14.27
CA ALA A 531 93.55 50.43 12.91
C ALA A 531 94.41 51.32 11.98
N VAL A 532 94.24 52.64 12.07
CA VAL A 532 95.01 53.60 11.25
C VAL A 532 96.50 53.57 11.58
N ILE A 533 96.87 53.58 12.86
CA ILE A 533 98.28 53.50 13.27
C ILE A 533 98.91 52.19 12.80
N ASN A 534 98.21 51.06 12.98
CA ASN A 534 98.70 49.75 12.58
C ASN A 534 98.93 49.68 11.06
N GLU A 535 97.98 50.19 10.28
CA GLU A 535 98.10 50.21 8.81
C GLU A 535 99.29 51.06 8.34
N ILE A 536 99.46 52.27 8.89
CA ILE A 536 100.58 53.15 8.53
C ILE A 536 101.91 52.51 8.93
N SER A 537 101.97 51.93 10.13
CA SER A 537 103.16 51.22 10.60
C SER A 537 103.52 50.03 9.71
N ALA A 538 102.52 49.28 9.21
CA ALA A 538 102.74 48.14 8.33
C ALA A 538 103.20 48.57 6.92
N LEU A 539 102.68 49.70 6.42
CA LEU A 539 102.99 50.21 5.09
C LEU A 539 104.28 51.03 5.03
N THR A 540 104.77 51.56 6.15
CA THR A 540 106.01 52.36 6.24
C THR A 540 107.25 51.48 6.08
N PRO A 541 108.03 51.63 4.99
CA PRO A 541 109.27 50.89 4.79
C PRO A 541 110.36 51.30 5.80
N SER A 542 111.33 50.42 6.06
CA SER A 542 112.37 50.65 7.08
C SER A 542 113.32 51.82 6.80
N ASN A 543 113.43 52.25 5.54
CA ASN A 543 114.24 53.41 5.12
C ASN A 543 113.49 54.75 5.21
N ILE A 544 112.22 54.73 5.66
CA ILE A 544 111.40 55.92 5.94
C ILE A 544 111.22 56.03 7.44
N LYS A 545 111.52 57.21 7.99
CA LYS A 545 111.25 57.54 9.40
C LYS A 545 110.16 58.60 9.46
N LEU A 546 109.05 58.27 10.12
CA LEU A 546 107.98 59.22 10.37
C LEU A 546 108.36 60.09 11.58
N LEU A 547 108.23 61.40 11.41
CA LEU A 547 108.53 62.39 12.43
C LEU A 547 107.26 62.79 13.18
N SER A 548 106.16 62.98 12.47
CA SER A 548 104.85 63.28 13.06
C SER A 548 103.72 62.66 12.25
N LEU A 549 102.68 62.28 12.97
CA LEU A 549 101.44 61.75 12.45
C LEU A 549 100.29 62.48 13.13
N THR A 550 99.52 63.23 12.34
CA THR A 550 98.39 64.02 12.84
C THR A 550 97.14 63.54 12.11
N ALA A 551 96.17 63.05 12.86
CA ALA A 551 94.93 62.54 12.32
C ALA A 551 93.73 63.26 12.96
N ASP A 552 92.83 63.77 12.13
CA ASP A 552 91.52 64.25 12.53
C ASP A 552 90.47 63.21 12.18
N PHE A 553 89.89 62.60 13.22
CA PHE A 553 88.87 61.57 13.09
C PHE A 553 87.43 62.12 13.10
N GLY A 554 87.27 63.45 13.11
CA GLY A 554 85.99 64.13 13.21
C GLY A 554 85.38 64.02 14.61
N GLY A 555 84.86 65.14 15.11
CA GLY A 555 84.12 65.17 16.38
C GLY A 555 82.72 64.57 16.27
N VAL A 556 82.09 64.30 17.43
CA VAL A 556 80.68 63.89 17.52
C VAL A 556 79.81 65.00 16.90
N PRO A 557 78.98 64.71 15.87
CA PRO A 557 78.17 65.74 15.24
C PRO A 557 77.09 66.25 16.19
N VAL A 558 77.18 67.51 16.60
CA VAL A 558 76.07 68.23 17.23
C VAL A 558 75.25 68.88 16.10
N GLY A 559 74.24 68.17 15.63
CA GLY A 559 73.29 68.69 14.64
C GLY A 559 73.46 68.14 13.22
N LYS A 560 72.41 68.33 12.41
CA LYS A 560 72.33 67.82 11.02
C LYS A 560 73.17 68.68 10.08
N SER A 561 74.05 68.01 9.34
CA SER A 561 74.76 68.45 8.13
C SER A 561 76.14 69.06 8.31
N GLU A 562 77.17 68.21 8.32
CA GLU A 562 78.20 68.10 7.26
C GLU A 562 79.05 66.86 7.58
N ARG A 563 79.38 66.03 6.57
CA ARG A 563 80.35 64.94 6.76
C ARG A 563 81.71 65.61 7.01
N VAL A 564 82.15 65.64 8.26
CA VAL A 564 83.51 66.07 8.60
C VAL A 564 84.46 65.10 7.94
N GLU A 565 85.20 65.57 6.93
CA GLU A 565 86.18 64.74 6.23
C GLU A 565 87.30 64.37 7.21
N LYS A 566 87.46 63.07 7.45
CA LYS A 566 88.52 62.54 8.30
C LYS A 566 89.84 62.63 7.53
N THR A 567 90.80 63.38 8.04
CA THR A 567 92.07 63.66 7.36
C THR A 567 93.24 63.17 8.17
N LEU A 568 94.30 62.76 7.47
CA LEU A 568 95.53 62.26 8.06
C LEU A 568 96.70 62.94 7.36
N SER A 569 97.59 63.55 8.13
CA SER A 569 98.82 64.16 7.64
C SER A 569 100.02 63.44 8.23
N LEU A 570 100.96 63.08 7.35
CA LEU A 570 102.17 62.31 7.64
C LEU A 570 103.38 63.14 7.25
N ASP A 571 104.25 63.40 8.22
CA ASP A 571 105.56 63.99 7.98
C ASP A 571 106.66 62.97 8.24
N GLY A 572 107.59 62.86 7.30
CA GLY A 572 108.68 61.90 7.41
C GLY A 572 109.93 62.30 6.63
N ILE A 573 110.99 61.54 6.84
CA ILE A 573 112.26 61.65 6.13
C ILE A 573 112.63 60.31 5.52
N ILE A 574 113.29 60.35 4.37
CA ILE A 574 113.82 59.16 3.68
C ILE A 574 115.33 59.14 3.83
N ILE A 575 115.83 58.06 4.42
CA ILE A 575 117.26 57.85 4.70
C ILE A 575 117.82 56.89 3.64
N GLY A 576 118.98 57.22 3.06
CA GLY A 576 119.64 56.41 2.04
C GLY A 576 120.34 57.22 0.96
N LYS A 577 120.85 56.55 -0.08
CA LYS A 577 121.54 57.22 -1.21
C LYS A 577 120.56 58.07 -2.02
N HIS A 578 121.01 59.26 -2.44
CA HIS A 578 120.22 60.28 -3.15
C HIS A 578 119.41 59.75 -4.35
N GLN A 579 119.99 58.81 -5.10
CA GLN A 579 119.38 58.19 -6.28
C GLN A 579 118.10 57.37 -5.98
N VAL A 580 117.83 57.04 -4.72
CA VAL A 580 116.73 56.16 -4.30
C VAL A 580 115.63 56.92 -3.53
N HIS A 581 115.83 58.21 -3.23
CA HIS A 581 114.87 59.01 -2.44
C HIS A 581 113.52 59.17 -3.15
N GLU A 582 113.51 59.64 -4.40
CA GLU A 582 112.26 59.84 -5.16
C GLU A 582 111.52 58.52 -5.44
N THR A 583 112.25 57.46 -5.79
CA THR A 583 111.66 56.14 -6.04
C THR A 583 111.06 55.53 -4.76
N SER A 584 111.68 55.76 -3.60
CA SER A 584 111.15 55.30 -2.31
C SER A 584 109.90 56.08 -1.91
N LEU A 585 109.86 57.39 -2.14
CA LEU A 585 108.68 58.22 -1.87
C LEU A 585 107.50 57.81 -2.74
N LEU A 586 107.70 57.65 -4.06
CA LEU A 586 106.69 57.16 -5.00
C LEU A 586 106.17 55.77 -4.61
N GLY A 587 107.06 54.84 -4.24
CA GLY A 587 106.67 53.52 -3.78
C GLY A 587 105.85 53.54 -2.48
N TYR A 588 106.16 54.45 -1.56
CA TYR A 588 105.40 54.62 -0.32
C TYR A 588 104.02 55.23 -0.56
N ILE A 589 103.91 56.22 -1.45
CA ILE A 589 102.63 56.81 -1.88
C ILE A 589 101.73 55.76 -2.52
N MET A 590 102.26 54.92 -3.41
CA MET A 590 101.48 53.84 -4.02
C MET A 590 100.96 52.86 -2.97
N ARG A 591 101.81 52.45 -2.02
CA ARG A 591 101.39 51.54 -0.93
C ARG A 591 100.30 52.13 -0.03
N LEU A 592 100.40 53.42 0.28
CA LEU A 592 99.37 54.12 1.06
C LEU A 592 98.06 54.24 0.26
N GLY A 593 98.13 54.46 -1.05
CA GLY A 593 96.96 54.53 -1.94
C GLY A 593 96.26 53.19 -2.21
N ASP A 594 96.98 52.07 -2.08
CA ASP A 594 96.42 50.71 -2.22
C ASP A 594 95.74 50.21 -0.92
N SER A 595 95.84 50.96 0.18
CA SER A 595 95.22 50.60 1.45
C SER A 595 93.69 50.74 1.39
N PRO A 596 92.92 49.79 1.94
CA PRO A 596 91.45 49.87 1.94
C PRO A 596 90.88 50.95 2.87
N ILE A 597 91.71 51.56 3.73
CA ILE A 597 91.28 52.57 4.70
C ILE A 597 91.70 54.01 4.36
N PHE A 598 92.56 54.20 3.35
CA PHE A 598 93.06 55.51 2.93
C PHE A 598 92.64 55.84 1.50
N SER A 599 92.33 57.11 1.25
CA SER A 599 92.15 57.63 -0.10
C SER A 599 93.49 57.90 -0.78
N THR A 600 93.46 58.21 -2.08
CA THR A 600 94.66 58.59 -2.85
C THR A 600 95.49 59.70 -2.17
N PRO A 601 96.79 59.48 -1.89
CA PRO A 601 97.64 60.45 -1.19
C PRO A 601 97.93 61.70 -2.03
N LYS A 602 97.99 62.86 -1.38
CA LYS A 602 98.50 64.11 -1.97
C LYS A 602 99.81 64.52 -1.30
N VAL A 603 100.84 64.81 -2.10
CA VAL A 603 102.15 65.26 -1.60
C VAL A 603 102.24 66.78 -1.74
N PHE A 604 102.64 67.47 -0.68
CA PHE A 604 102.72 68.94 -0.68
C PHE A 604 104.15 69.51 -0.77
N LYS A 605 105.19 68.76 -0.36
CA LYS A 605 106.59 69.21 -0.43
C LYS A 605 107.58 68.05 -0.29
N GLY A 606 108.64 68.05 -1.10
CA GLY A 606 109.82 67.20 -0.98
C GLY A 606 111.05 68.07 -1.09
N ALA A 607 111.79 68.28 0.01
CA ALA A 607 112.99 69.11 0.02
C ALA A 607 114.14 68.36 0.68
N LEU A 608 115.35 68.55 0.14
CA LEU A 608 116.57 67.98 0.69
C LEU A 608 117.03 68.84 1.86
N GLU A 609 117.11 68.22 3.03
CA GLU A 609 117.60 68.86 4.25
C GLU A 609 118.79 68.05 4.80
N PRO A 610 119.87 68.70 5.27
CA PRO A 610 120.97 67.98 5.92
C PRO A 610 120.49 67.44 7.27
N TYR A 611 120.69 66.14 7.52
CA TYR A 611 120.20 65.48 8.74
C TYR A 611 121.30 64.69 9.44
N GLY A 612 121.90 65.31 10.46
CA GLY A 612 122.90 64.68 11.32
C GLY A 612 124.14 64.16 10.58
N GLU A 613 124.71 63.05 11.06
CA GLU A 613 125.88 62.38 10.48
C GLU A 613 125.55 61.46 9.29
N GLU A 614 124.26 61.34 8.89
CA GLU A 614 123.79 60.42 7.83
C GLU A 614 123.68 61.06 6.43
N GLY A 615 123.97 62.36 6.28
CA GLY A 615 123.98 63.08 5.01
C GLY A 615 122.66 63.78 4.64
N ASP A 616 122.51 64.19 3.39
CA ASP A 616 121.30 64.86 2.88
C ASP A 616 120.13 63.86 2.82
N VAL A 617 119.01 64.16 3.49
CA VAL A 617 117.77 63.34 3.48
C VAL A 617 116.64 64.08 2.78
N LEU A 618 115.70 63.34 2.18
CA LEU A 618 114.49 63.92 1.61
C LEU A 618 113.38 63.97 2.65
N ARG A 619 113.00 65.17 3.09
CA ARG A 619 111.83 65.37 3.96
C ARG A 619 110.57 65.54 3.12
N PHE A 620 109.50 64.85 3.51
CA PHE A 620 108.23 64.89 2.82
C PHE A 620 107.04 65.08 3.78
N THR A 621 105.96 65.63 3.21
CA THR A 621 104.64 65.72 3.85
C THR A 621 103.58 65.12 2.91
N ILE A 622 102.82 64.14 3.41
CA ILE A 622 101.74 63.46 2.70
C ILE A 622 100.42 63.69 3.44
N GLU A 623 99.38 64.13 2.72
CA GLU A 623 98.01 64.20 3.23
C GLU A 623 97.13 63.13 2.59
N LEU A 624 96.31 62.48 3.42
CA LEU A 624 95.41 61.37 3.11
C LEU A 624 94.02 61.66 3.70
N LYS A 625 92.97 61.07 3.13
CA LYS A 625 91.64 61.01 3.76
C LYS A 625 91.37 59.58 4.21
N LEU A 626 90.63 59.42 5.30
CA LEU A 626 90.15 58.12 5.78
C LEU A 626 88.82 57.78 5.13
N ILE A 627 88.67 56.54 4.63
CA ILE A 627 87.47 56.05 3.93
C ILE A 627 86.38 55.62 4.93
#